data_AF-A0A926BQ83-F1
#
_entry.id   AF-A0A926BQ83-F1
#
_cell.length_a   1.000
_cell.length_b   1.000
_cell.length_c   1.000
_cell.angle_alpha   90.00
_cell.angle_beta   90.00
_cell.angle_gamma   90.00
#
_symmetry.space_group_name_H-M   'P 1'
#
loop_
_entity.id
_entity.type
_entity.pdbx_description
1 polymer ?
#
loop_
_entity_poly.entity_id
_entity_poly.type
_entity_poly.pdbx_seq_one_letter_code
_entity_poly.pdbx_strand_id
1 'polypeptide(L)'
;LIIDSIQTMQSPDVESSPGTVSQVRASTAALAAIAKGQGIPVFLVGHVTKEGALAGPRVLEHMVDTVLYFEGDRHLTFRVLRAVKNRFGSTDELGIFEMREEGLVGVENPSELFLAERPEMQPGSTVTATIEGTRPLLVEIQALVAPSYLGSPRRTTNGVSRDRVAMILAVLEKRVGLSLANQDVYINVAGGIKIEEPAADLAIALAIASNFKEMPVDPKAIFLGEVGLSGEVRGCSQIDKRLKEAARLGFDMALIPGKNVGRDAKGSGIAFLGVDGLREAVDKSLISPSGV
;
A
#
# COMPACT_ATOMS: atom_id res chain seq x y z
N LEU A 1 23.10 -3.15 22.29
CA LEU A 1 24.25 -2.66 21.48
C LEU A 1 23.72 -2.15 20.15
N ILE A 2 24.21 -1.00 19.66
CA ILE A 2 23.78 -0.41 18.39
C ILE A 2 25.02 -0.17 17.54
N ILE A 3 25.04 -0.71 16.32
CA ILE A 3 26.08 -0.50 15.32
C ILE A 3 25.50 0.37 14.21
N ASP A 4 25.88 1.65 14.20
CA ASP A 4 25.34 2.68 13.31
C ASP A 4 25.74 2.50 11.83
N SER A 5 26.78 1.70 11.56
CA SER A 5 27.08 1.24 10.22
C SER A 5 27.85 -0.08 10.26
N ILE A 6 27.23 -1.16 9.82
CA ILE A 6 27.92 -2.46 9.72
C ILE A 6 29.01 -2.43 8.65
N GLN A 7 28.88 -1.55 7.64
CA GLN A 7 29.87 -1.40 6.59
C GLN A 7 31.19 -0.78 7.08
N THR A 8 31.21 -0.10 8.22
CA THR A 8 32.44 0.47 8.79
C THR A 8 33.14 -0.46 9.78
N MET A 9 32.56 -1.64 10.05
CA MET A 9 33.17 -2.63 10.94
C MET A 9 34.28 -3.41 10.23
N GLN A 10 35.31 -3.78 11.00
CA GLN A 10 36.41 -4.60 10.53
C GLN A 10 36.65 -5.76 11.48
N SER A 11 36.67 -6.97 10.93
CA SER A 11 37.15 -8.17 11.59
C SER A 11 38.63 -8.40 11.25
N PRO A 12 39.50 -8.65 12.24
CA PRO A 12 40.89 -9.01 12.00
C PRO A 12 41.04 -10.39 11.36
N ASP A 13 40.03 -11.25 11.46
CA ASP A 13 40.06 -12.62 10.94
C ASP A 13 39.83 -12.72 9.42
N VAL A 14 39.61 -11.57 8.76
CA VAL A 14 39.34 -11.50 7.32
C VAL A 14 40.28 -10.49 6.66
N GLU A 15 41.10 -10.97 5.73
CA GLU A 15 41.95 -10.11 4.88
C GLU A 15 41.13 -9.47 3.75
N SER A 16 40.28 -8.51 4.11
CA SER A 16 39.60 -7.65 3.13
C SER A 16 39.27 -6.29 3.73
N SER A 17 39.08 -5.29 2.86
CA SER A 17 38.74 -3.93 3.29
C SER A 17 37.36 -3.86 3.94
N PRO A 18 37.15 -2.95 4.91
CA PRO A 18 35.82 -2.67 5.49
C PRO A 18 34.77 -2.39 4.40
N GLY A 19 33.53 -2.82 4.66
CA GLY A 19 32.40 -2.61 3.75
C GLY A 19 32.27 -3.64 2.63
N THR A 20 33.29 -4.48 2.42
CA THR A 20 33.17 -5.65 1.54
C THR A 20 32.19 -6.68 2.11
N VAL A 21 31.60 -7.51 1.23
CA VAL A 21 30.68 -8.59 1.63
C VAL A 21 31.30 -9.52 2.67
N SER A 22 32.58 -9.88 2.49
CA SER A 22 33.29 -10.76 3.42
C SER A 22 33.44 -10.14 4.81
N GLN A 23 33.90 -8.89 4.91
CA GLN A 23 34.01 -8.18 6.20
C GLN A 23 32.67 -8.04 6.91
N VAL A 24 31.63 -7.64 6.16
CA VAL A 24 30.30 -7.38 6.70
C VAL A 24 29.65 -8.66 7.22
N ARG A 25 29.81 -9.79 6.51
CA ARG A 25 29.33 -11.11 6.98
C ARG A 25 30.06 -11.59 8.23
N ALA A 26 31.39 -11.50 8.25
CA ALA A 26 32.19 -11.94 9.41
C ALA A 26 31.87 -11.11 10.66
N SER A 27 31.79 -9.79 10.51
CA SER A 27 31.42 -8.88 11.60
C SER A 27 30.02 -9.18 12.14
N THR A 28 29.05 -9.42 11.24
CA THR A 28 27.68 -9.77 11.63
C THR A 28 27.61 -11.10 12.38
N ALA A 29 28.36 -12.11 11.95
CA ALA A 29 28.41 -13.41 12.62
C ALA A 29 29.00 -13.30 14.05
N ALA A 30 30.09 -12.53 14.21
CA ALA A 30 30.68 -12.26 15.52
C ALA A 30 29.70 -11.52 16.44
N LEU A 31 29.01 -10.49 15.94
CA LEU A 31 28.01 -9.75 16.70
C LEU A 31 26.80 -10.61 17.10
N ALA A 32 26.36 -11.53 16.22
CA ALA A 32 25.30 -12.48 16.55
C ALA A 32 25.74 -13.47 17.64
N ALA A 33 27.00 -13.92 17.64
CA ALA A 33 27.55 -14.75 18.71
C ALA A 33 27.60 -13.99 20.04
N ILE A 34 28.01 -12.72 20.03
CA ILE A 34 27.98 -11.84 21.22
C ILE A 34 26.55 -11.68 21.74
N ALA A 35 25.59 -11.39 20.86
CA ALA A 35 24.18 -11.25 21.22
C ALA A 35 23.66 -12.48 21.96
N LYS A 36 23.94 -13.69 21.43
CA LYS A 36 23.54 -14.97 22.05
C LYS A 36 24.29 -15.27 23.35
N GLY A 37 25.60 -15.03 23.37
CA GLY A 37 26.43 -15.33 24.54
C GLY A 37 26.12 -14.45 25.74
N GLN A 38 25.72 -13.20 25.50
CA GLN A 38 25.41 -12.22 26.56
C GLN A 38 23.90 -12.01 26.78
N GLY A 39 23.04 -12.54 25.90
CA GLY A 39 21.59 -12.33 25.98
C GLY A 39 21.17 -10.88 25.76
N ILE A 40 21.89 -10.13 24.92
CA ILE A 40 21.62 -8.70 24.66
C ILE A 40 21.05 -8.45 23.27
N PRO A 41 20.15 -7.46 23.09
CA PRO A 41 19.73 -7.03 21.76
C PRO A 41 20.85 -6.28 21.04
N VAL A 42 21.02 -6.59 19.75
CA VAL A 42 22.00 -5.93 18.87
C VAL A 42 21.29 -5.39 17.63
N PHE A 43 21.38 -4.08 17.41
CA PHE A 43 20.87 -3.41 16.22
C PHE A 43 22.02 -3.16 15.24
N LEU A 44 21.79 -3.48 13.97
CA LEU A 44 22.74 -3.28 12.89
C LEU A 44 22.11 -2.35 11.86
N VAL A 45 22.76 -1.24 11.56
CA VAL A 45 22.36 -0.33 10.49
C VAL A 45 23.17 -0.67 9.24
N GLY A 46 22.45 -0.95 8.15
CA GLY A 46 23.04 -1.27 6.85
C GLY A 46 22.51 -0.34 5.77
N HIS A 47 23.37 0.50 5.21
CA HIS A 47 22.99 1.43 4.16
C HIS A 47 22.77 0.72 2.81
N VAL A 48 21.68 1.02 2.12
CA VAL A 48 21.43 0.52 0.75
C VAL A 48 22.31 1.27 -0.24
N THR A 49 23.20 0.55 -0.91
CA THR A 49 24.09 1.11 -1.93
C THR A 49 23.57 0.79 -3.33
N LYS A 50 23.70 1.74 -4.25
CA LYS A 50 23.28 1.58 -5.66
C LYS A 50 24.34 0.86 -6.50
N GLU A 51 25.56 0.78 -6.00
CA GLU A 51 26.72 0.23 -6.68
C GLU A 51 27.27 -0.93 -5.86
N GLY A 52 27.40 -2.11 -6.47
CA GLY A 52 27.78 -3.37 -5.82
C GLY A 52 29.20 -3.42 -5.23
N ALA A 53 29.85 -2.26 -5.05
CA ALA A 53 31.15 -2.13 -4.39
C ALA A 53 31.07 -2.33 -2.87
N LEU A 54 29.92 -2.03 -2.25
CA LEU A 54 29.66 -2.21 -0.83
C LEU A 54 28.57 -3.26 -0.61
N ALA A 55 28.71 -4.06 0.43
CA ALA A 55 27.71 -5.05 0.80
C ALA A 55 26.39 -4.35 1.15
N GLY A 56 25.37 -4.57 0.32
CA GLY A 56 24.02 -4.11 0.61
C GLY A 56 23.38 -4.91 1.74
N PRO A 57 22.39 -4.35 2.46
CA PRO A 57 21.73 -5.00 3.60
C PRO A 57 21.08 -6.34 3.25
N ARG A 58 20.70 -6.53 1.97
CA ARG A 58 20.20 -7.81 1.42
C ARG A 58 21.14 -8.99 1.68
N VAL A 59 22.45 -8.74 1.73
CA VAL A 59 23.47 -9.76 1.97
C VAL A 59 23.37 -10.34 3.38
N LEU A 60 22.80 -9.59 4.33
CA LEU A 60 22.70 -9.96 5.74
C LEU A 60 21.34 -10.56 6.13
N GLU A 61 20.31 -10.45 5.29
CA GLU A 61 18.92 -10.79 5.65
C GLU A 61 18.75 -12.22 6.19
N HIS A 62 19.50 -13.17 5.63
CA HIS A 62 19.46 -14.56 6.06
C HIS A 62 20.23 -14.81 7.37
N MET A 63 21.19 -13.94 7.71
CA MET A 63 22.08 -14.08 8.87
C MET A 63 21.52 -13.49 10.16
N VAL A 64 20.52 -12.60 10.07
CA VAL A 64 19.92 -11.91 11.23
C VAL A 64 18.55 -12.47 11.58
N ASP A 65 18.10 -12.23 12.82
CA ASP A 65 16.79 -12.71 13.27
C ASP A 65 15.63 -11.82 12.80
N THR A 66 15.86 -10.50 12.67
CA THR A 66 14.87 -9.52 12.21
C THR A 66 15.51 -8.60 11.17
N VAL A 67 14.77 -8.29 10.10
CA VAL A 67 15.14 -7.38 9.02
C VAL A 67 14.07 -6.31 8.92
N LEU A 68 14.47 -5.06 9.12
CA LEU A 68 13.61 -3.89 8.96
C LEU A 68 14.15 -3.03 7.81
N TYR A 69 13.26 -2.60 6.93
CA TYR A 69 13.54 -1.61 5.90
C TYR A 69 12.93 -0.28 6.32
N PHE A 70 13.74 0.78 6.28
CA PHE A 70 13.25 2.14 6.48
C PHE A 70 13.28 2.87 5.14
N GLU A 71 12.10 3.00 4.56
CA GLU A 71 11.88 3.50 3.21
C GLU A 71 11.23 4.88 3.25
N GLY A 72 11.44 5.68 2.23
CA GLY A 72 10.71 6.92 2.05
C GLY A 72 11.02 7.52 0.70
N ASP A 73 9.98 8.03 0.05
CA ASP A 73 10.17 8.82 -1.16
C ASP A 73 10.84 10.15 -0.78
N ARG A 74 11.63 10.71 -1.71
CA ARG A 74 12.21 12.05 -1.53
C ARG A 74 11.13 13.14 -1.51
N HIS A 75 9.98 12.88 -2.12
CA HIS A 75 8.88 13.83 -2.25
C HIS A 75 7.82 13.69 -1.15
N LEU A 76 7.92 12.66 -0.31
CA LEU A 76 7.00 12.45 0.80
C LEU A 76 7.68 12.82 2.11
N THR A 77 6.95 13.53 2.96
CA THR A 77 7.38 13.90 4.32
C THR A 77 7.49 12.66 5.23
N PHE A 78 6.90 11.54 4.81
CA PHE A 78 6.80 10.33 5.61
C PHE A 78 7.90 9.32 5.29
N ARG A 79 8.26 8.58 6.33
CA ARG A 79 9.15 7.42 6.31
C ARG A 79 8.40 6.21 6.82
N VAL A 80 8.55 5.10 6.12
CA VAL A 80 7.87 3.84 6.38
C VAL A 80 8.90 2.83 6.84
N LEU A 81 8.71 2.32 8.05
CA LEU A 81 9.48 1.21 8.61
C LEU A 81 8.69 -0.08 8.42
N ARG A 82 9.23 -1.02 7.64
CA ARG A 82 8.59 -2.29 7.32
C ARG A 82 9.45 -3.46 7.76
N ALA A 83 8.85 -4.47 8.38
CA ALA A 83 9.55 -5.72 8.68
C ALA A 83 9.51 -6.67 7.47
N VAL A 84 10.66 -7.08 6.94
CA VAL A 84 10.73 -8.08 5.86
C VAL A 84 10.99 -9.48 6.40
N LYS A 85 11.61 -9.56 7.58
CA LYS A 85 11.81 -10.79 8.34
C LYS A 85 11.66 -10.46 9.80
N ASN A 86 10.89 -11.25 10.53
CA ASN A 86 10.77 -11.09 11.97
C ASN A 86 10.59 -12.47 12.61
N ARG A 87 11.63 -12.97 13.28
CA ARG A 87 11.54 -14.26 14.00
C ARG A 87 10.75 -14.19 15.30
N PHE A 88 10.42 -12.98 15.76
CA PHE A 88 9.80 -12.74 17.05
C PHE A 88 8.41 -12.09 16.94
N GLY A 89 7.88 -11.96 15.72
CA GLY A 89 6.59 -11.32 15.47
C GLY A 89 6.24 -11.30 13.99
N SER A 90 5.25 -10.49 13.64
CA SER A 90 4.79 -10.36 12.26
C SER A 90 5.80 -9.59 11.39
N THR A 91 5.91 -9.97 10.11
CA THR A 91 6.52 -9.14 9.03
C THR A 91 5.57 -8.06 8.51
N ASP A 92 4.35 -8.17 8.98
CA ASP A 92 3.17 -7.50 8.50
C ASP A 92 3.01 -6.12 9.17
N GLU A 93 3.78 -5.84 10.22
CA GLU A 93 3.73 -4.58 10.96
C GLU A 93 4.41 -3.42 10.18
N LEU A 94 3.77 -2.25 10.25
CA LEU A 94 4.21 -1.01 9.61
C LEU A 94 4.37 0.10 10.66
N GLY A 95 5.55 0.70 10.73
CA GLY A 95 5.76 1.95 11.46
C GLY A 95 5.77 3.11 10.49
N ILE A 96 4.90 4.11 10.69
CA ILE A 96 4.91 5.34 9.88
C ILE A 96 5.46 6.46 10.75
N PHE A 97 6.43 7.18 10.20
CA PHE A 97 7.13 8.26 10.87
C PHE A 97 7.15 9.51 10.00
N GLU A 98 7.11 10.66 10.62
CA GLU A 98 7.28 11.96 9.99
C GLU A 98 8.61 12.56 10.45
N MET A 99 9.40 13.10 9.53
CA MET A 99 10.63 13.83 9.89
C MET A 99 10.25 15.28 10.22
N ARG A 100 10.26 15.62 11.50
CA ARG A 100 10.03 16.97 12.03
C ARG A 100 11.35 17.63 12.43
N GLU A 101 11.32 18.89 12.83
CA GLU A 101 12.51 19.62 13.32
C GLU A 101 13.20 18.92 14.50
N GLU A 102 12.40 18.29 15.37
CA GLU A 102 12.87 17.53 16.54
C GLU A 102 13.35 16.10 16.22
N GLY A 103 13.17 15.65 14.97
CA GLY A 103 13.56 14.32 14.50
C GLY A 103 12.39 13.47 14.00
N LEU A 104 12.55 12.14 14.05
CA LEU A 104 11.51 11.20 13.63
C LEU A 104 10.41 11.07 14.69
N VAL A 105 9.19 11.46 14.33
CA VAL A 105 8.01 11.35 15.18
C VAL A 105 7.07 10.28 14.63
N GLY A 106 6.63 9.36 15.49
CA GLY A 106 5.69 8.30 15.11
C GLY A 106 4.30 8.84 14.79
N VAL A 107 3.70 8.35 13.72
CA VAL A 107 2.34 8.68 13.31
C VAL A 107 1.38 7.61 13.84
N GLU A 108 0.55 7.97 14.82
CA GLU A 108 -0.39 7.03 15.45
C GLU A 108 -1.53 6.62 14.50
N ASN A 109 -2.11 7.59 13.79
CA ASN A 109 -3.22 7.37 12.86
C ASN A 109 -2.86 7.77 11.42
N PRO A 110 -2.12 6.91 10.69
CA PRO A 110 -1.68 7.21 9.33
C PRO A 110 -2.83 7.38 8.34
N SER A 111 -3.97 6.72 8.56
CA SER A 111 -5.13 6.87 7.67
C SER A 111 -5.76 8.25 7.74
N GLU A 112 -5.85 8.89 8.92
CA GLU A 112 -6.32 10.29 9.00
C GLU A 112 -5.41 11.22 8.19
N LEU A 113 -4.10 11.00 8.29
CA LEU A 113 -3.11 11.79 7.58
C LEU A 113 -3.23 11.63 6.05
N PHE A 114 -3.36 10.39 5.56
CA PHE A 114 -3.49 10.12 4.13
C PHE A 114 -4.81 10.62 3.53
N LEU A 115 -5.82 10.84 4.37
CA LEU A 115 -7.14 11.32 3.96
C LEU A 115 -7.34 12.82 4.24
N ALA A 116 -6.40 13.49 4.92
CA ALA A 116 -6.55 14.87 5.38
C ALA A 116 -6.68 15.89 4.24
N GLU A 117 -5.94 15.67 3.14
CA GLU A 117 -5.93 16.56 1.98
C GLU A 117 -6.91 16.11 0.87
N ARG A 118 -7.71 15.08 1.14
CA ARG A 118 -8.57 14.52 0.10
C ARG A 118 -9.67 15.52 -0.28
N PRO A 119 -9.76 15.89 -1.57
CA PRO A 119 -10.82 16.77 -2.05
C PRO A 119 -12.18 16.06 -1.99
N GLU A 120 -13.18 16.74 -1.42
CA GLU A 120 -14.54 16.23 -1.39
C GLU A 120 -15.22 16.37 -2.76
N MET A 121 -16.04 15.37 -3.14
CA MET A 121 -16.84 15.39 -4.37
C MET A 121 -16.02 15.56 -5.67
N GLN A 122 -14.76 15.14 -5.69
CA GLN A 122 -13.94 15.15 -6.90
C GLN A 122 -14.03 13.82 -7.67
N PRO A 123 -14.34 13.84 -8.99
CA PRO A 123 -14.26 12.65 -9.83
C PRO A 123 -12.84 12.06 -9.86
N GLY A 124 -12.75 10.74 -9.73
CA GLY A 124 -11.47 10.04 -9.75
C GLY A 124 -10.81 9.83 -8.40
N SER A 125 -11.43 10.23 -7.30
CA SER A 125 -10.93 9.95 -5.94
C SER A 125 -11.82 8.89 -5.27
N THR A 126 -11.24 7.77 -4.86
CA THR A 126 -11.93 6.73 -4.07
C THR A 126 -11.10 6.34 -2.86
N VAL A 127 -11.73 5.75 -1.85
CA VAL A 127 -11.01 5.24 -0.67
C VAL A 127 -11.15 3.73 -0.60
N THR A 128 -10.04 3.06 -0.34
CA THR A 128 -10.02 1.64 -0.03
C THR A 128 -9.35 1.41 1.31
N ALA A 129 -9.57 0.24 1.90
CA ALA A 129 -8.82 -0.20 3.07
C ALA A 129 -7.92 -1.34 2.62
N THR A 130 -6.61 -1.15 2.69
CA THR A 130 -5.60 -2.21 2.50
C THR A 130 -5.26 -2.85 3.85
N ILE A 131 -4.79 -4.09 3.86
CA ILE A 131 -4.25 -4.75 5.04
C ILE A 131 -2.73 -4.72 4.87
N GLU A 132 -2.10 -3.78 5.57
CA GLU A 132 -0.67 -3.83 5.81
C GLU A 132 -0.48 -4.74 7.00
N GLY A 133 -0.41 -6.02 6.64
CA GLY A 133 -0.16 -7.10 7.56
C GLY A 133 -1.30 -7.48 8.48
N THR A 134 -1.29 -6.99 9.73
CA THR A 134 -2.43 -7.21 10.65
C THR A 134 -3.35 -6.00 10.74
N ARG A 135 -2.86 -4.82 10.31
CA ARG A 135 -3.54 -3.55 10.47
C ARG A 135 -4.26 -3.13 9.19
N PRO A 136 -5.57 -2.83 9.25
CA PRO A 136 -6.25 -2.14 8.15
C PRO A 136 -5.74 -0.70 8.06
N LEU A 137 -5.40 -0.27 6.85
CA LEU A 137 -4.96 1.08 6.51
C LEU A 137 -5.87 1.61 5.40
N LEU A 138 -6.63 2.66 5.68
CA LEU A 138 -7.38 3.38 4.66
C LEU A 138 -6.44 4.29 3.87
N VAL A 139 -6.58 4.22 2.55
CA VAL A 139 -5.78 4.95 1.57
C VAL A 139 -6.66 5.43 0.42
N GLU A 140 -6.35 6.62 -0.08
CA GLU A 140 -7.00 7.18 -1.26
C GLU A 140 -6.36 6.63 -2.54
N ILE A 141 -7.19 6.23 -3.49
CA ILE A 141 -6.85 5.95 -4.88
C ILE A 141 -7.30 7.11 -5.75
N GLN A 142 -6.36 7.65 -6.52
CA GLN A 142 -6.60 8.73 -7.46
C GLN A 142 -6.45 8.20 -8.89
N ALA A 143 -7.39 8.57 -9.74
CA ALA A 143 -7.37 8.31 -11.16
C ALA A 143 -7.59 9.59 -11.97
N LEU A 144 -6.77 9.77 -13.00
CA LEU A 144 -6.96 10.77 -14.04
C LEU A 144 -7.02 10.06 -15.39
N VAL A 145 -8.12 10.24 -16.10
CA VAL A 145 -8.42 9.67 -17.40
C VAL A 145 -8.61 10.82 -18.38
N ALA A 146 -7.80 10.87 -19.43
CA ALA A 146 -7.84 11.96 -20.40
C ALA A 146 -7.71 11.44 -21.83
N PRO A 147 -8.30 12.12 -22.83
CA PRO A 147 -8.14 11.72 -24.23
C PRO A 147 -6.66 11.66 -24.63
N SER A 148 -6.26 10.54 -25.22
CA SER A 148 -4.90 10.39 -25.76
C SER A 148 -4.84 10.83 -27.21
N TYR A 149 -3.78 11.55 -27.55
CA TYR A 149 -3.43 11.91 -28.93
C TYR A 149 -2.25 11.10 -29.47
N LEU A 150 -1.79 10.09 -28.71
CA LEU A 150 -0.67 9.23 -29.06
C LEU A 150 -1.17 7.96 -29.76
N GLY A 151 -0.29 7.33 -30.57
CA GLY A 151 -0.59 6.02 -31.18
C GLY A 151 -0.77 4.88 -30.16
N SER A 152 -0.24 5.03 -28.95
CA SER A 152 -0.48 4.14 -27.82
C SER A 152 -0.70 5.01 -26.56
N PRO A 153 -1.87 4.92 -25.91
CA PRO A 153 -2.15 5.72 -24.73
C PRO A 153 -1.23 5.41 -23.54
N ARG A 154 -0.96 6.43 -22.75
CA ARG A 154 -0.15 6.33 -21.53
C ARG A 154 -0.96 5.63 -20.46
N ARG A 155 -0.29 4.72 -19.74
CA ARG A 155 -0.84 4.01 -18.58
C ARG A 155 0.22 4.06 -17.49
N THR A 156 0.12 5.08 -16.64
CA THR A 156 1.09 5.39 -15.59
C THR A 156 0.49 5.05 -14.24
N THR A 157 1.23 4.35 -13.41
CA THR A 157 0.74 3.89 -12.10
C THR A 157 1.78 4.17 -11.03
N ASN A 158 1.35 4.74 -9.91
CA ASN A 158 2.15 4.91 -8.70
C ASN A 158 1.42 4.25 -7.52
N GLY A 159 2.13 3.43 -6.75
CA GLY A 159 1.56 2.68 -5.62
C GLY A 159 0.75 1.41 -5.97
N VAL A 160 0.53 1.11 -7.26
CA VAL A 160 -0.11 -0.14 -7.71
C VAL A 160 0.58 -0.74 -8.93
N SER A 161 0.38 -2.04 -9.15
CA SER A 161 0.92 -2.75 -10.32
C SER A 161 0.28 -2.27 -11.62
N ARG A 162 1.13 -1.99 -12.63
CA ARG A 162 0.69 -1.62 -13.98
C ARG A 162 -0.13 -2.71 -14.66
N ASP A 163 0.23 -3.98 -14.47
CA ASP A 163 -0.47 -5.12 -15.06
C ASP A 163 -1.87 -5.29 -14.47
N ARG A 164 -2.01 -5.03 -13.16
CA ARG A 164 -3.30 -5.04 -12.47
C ARG A 164 -4.22 -3.95 -13.01
N VAL A 165 -3.71 -2.73 -13.18
CA VAL A 165 -4.48 -1.63 -13.78
C VAL A 165 -4.85 -1.96 -15.24
N ALA A 166 -3.94 -2.54 -16.01
CA ALA A 166 -4.23 -2.95 -17.39
C ALA A 166 -5.37 -3.99 -17.47
N MET A 167 -5.41 -4.94 -16.54
CA MET A 167 -6.49 -5.91 -16.43
C MET A 167 -7.82 -5.23 -16.07
N ILE A 168 -7.84 -4.35 -15.07
CA ILE A 168 -9.03 -3.60 -14.65
C ILE A 168 -9.59 -2.75 -15.82
N LEU A 169 -8.72 -2.07 -16.57
CA LEU A 169 -9.12 -1.30 -17.76
C LEU A 169 -9.80 -2.19 -18.80
N ALA A 170 -9.25 -3.37 -19.08
CA ALA A 170 -9.84 -4.31 -20.03
C ALA A 170 -11.23 -4.82 -19.57
N VAL A 171 -11.41 -5.04 -18.26
CA VAL A 171 -12.69 -5.46 -17.68
C VAL A 171 -13.72 -4.31 -17.74
N LEU A 172 -13.34 -3.09 -17.38
CA LEU A 172 -14.19 -1.90 -17.50
C LEU A 172 -14.67 -1.70 -18.94
N GLU A 173 -13.76 -1.81 -19.91
CA GLU A 173 -14.11 -1.66 -21.31
C GLU A 173 -15.03 -2.78 -21.80
N LYS A 174 -14.69 -4.04 -21.55
CA LYS A 174 -15.43 -5.18 -22.10
C LYS A 174 -16.76 -5.46 -21.38
N ARG A 175 -16.83 -5.23 -20.06
CA ARG A 175 -17.96 -5.63 -19.21
C ARG A 175 -18.85 -4.46 -18.82
N VAL A 176 -18.27 -3.29 -18.57
CA VAL A 176 -19.04 -2.08 -18.22
C VAL A 176 -19.36 -1.27 -19.48
N GLY A 177 -18.50 -1.30 -20.50
CA GLY A 177 -18.70 -0.60 -21.77
C GLY A 177 -18.06 0.79 -21.81
N LEU A 178 -17.06 1.06 -20.97
CA LEU A 178 -16.33 2.33 -20.99
C LEU A 178 -15.29 2.33 -22.12
N SER A 179 -15.35 3.30 -23.03
CA SER A 179 -14.39 3.40 -24.13
C SER A 179 -13.05 3.98 -23.66
N LEU A 180 -12.20 3.11 -23.09
CA LEU A 180 -10.92 3.49 -22.47
C LEU A 180 -9.72 3.25 -23.39
N ALA A 181 -9.90 2.54 -24.51
CA ALA A 181 -8.85 2.20 -25.47
C ALA A 181 -8.04 3.40 -26.00
N ASN A 182 -8.62 4.60 -26.05
CA ASN A 182 -7.99 5.83 -26.53
C ASN A 182 -7.76 6.86 -25.40
N GLN A 183 -7.79 6.43 -24.15
CA GLN A 183 -7.59 7.30 -22.99
C GLN A 183 -6.22 7.06 -22.36
N ASP A 184 -5.50 8.14 -22.08
CA ASP A 184 -4.41 8.13 -21.12
C ASP A 184 -4.99 7.92 -19.72
N VAL A 185 -4.36 7.04 -18.93
CA VAL A 185 -4.78 6.72 -17.56
C VAL A 185 -3.59 6.88 -16.63
N TYR A 186 -3.76 7.70 -15.60
CA TYR A 186 -2.81 7.90 -14.52
C TYR A 186 -3.45 7.46 -13.21
N ILE A 187 -2.80 6.57 -12.47
CA ILE A 187 -3.23 6.11 -11.15
C ILE A 187 -2.18 6.49 -10.12
N ASN A 188 -2.62 7.03 -8.99
CA ASN A 188 -1.78 7.35 -7.86
C ASN A 188 -2.42 6.86 -6.55
N VAL A 189 -1.65 6.22 -5.69
CA VAL A 189 -2.05 5.93 -4.31
C VAL A 189 -1.50 7.03 -3.41
N ALA A 190 -2.38 7.70 -2.65
CA ALA A 190 -1.97 8.75 -1.73
C ALA A 190 -1.02 8.22 -0.63
N GLY A 191 -0.14 9.09 -0.14
CA GLY A 191 0.83 8.74 0.91
C GLY A 191 1.99 7.86 0.46
N GLY A 192 2.13 7.55 -0.84
CA GLY A 192 3.21 6.72 -1.38
C GLY A 192 3.16 5.27 -0.94
N ILE A 193 2.00 4.82 -0.46
CA ILE A 193 1.78 3.45 -0.05
C ILE A 193 1.70 2.56 -1.29
N LYS A 194 2.32 1.38 -1.20
CA LYS A 194 2.19 0.34 -2.23
C LYS A 194 1.10 -0.62 -1.81
N ILE A 195 0.12 -0.83 -2.69
CA ILE A 195 -0.98 -1.76 -2.47
C ILE A 195 -0.72 -2.99 -3.32
N GLU A 196 -0.46 -4.12 -2.64
CA GLU A 196 -0.14 -5.39 -3.30
C GLU A 196 -1.26 -6.43 -3.20
N GLU A 197 -2.47 -6.04 -2.79
CA GLU A 197 -3.57 -7.00 -2.58
C GLU A 197 -4.80 -6.79 -3.50
N PRO A 198 -5.58 -7.85 -3.80
CA PRO A 198 -6.71 -7.75 -4.73
C PRO A 198 -7.91 -6.94 -4.20
N ALA A 199 -8.04 -6.74 -2.89
CA ALA A 199 -9.21 -6.08 -2.31
C ALA A 199 -9.39 -4.62 -2.75
N ALA A 200 -8.32 -3.99 -3.26
CA ALA A 200 -8.34 -2.62 -3.77
C ALA A 200 -8.82 -2.50 -5.23
N ASP A 201 -9.00 -3.61 -5.95
CA ASP A 201 -9.32 -3.58 -7.39
C ASP A 201 -10.62 -2.82 -7.66
N LEU A 202 -11.63 -3.00 -6.81
CA LEU A 202 -12.91 -2.30 -6.93
C LEU A 202 -12.73 -0.79 -6.78
N ALA A 203 -11.94 -0.33 -5.81
CA ALA A 203 -11.68 1.10 -5.61
C ALA A 203 -10.93 1.71 -6.80
N ILE A 204 -9.94 0.99 -7.35
CA ILE A 204 -9.21 1.41 -8.56
C ILE A 204 -10.16 1.51 -9.75
N ALA A 205 -11.00 0.49 -9.96
CA ALA A 205 -11.95 0.47 -11.07
C ALA A 205 -12.97 1.63 -10.96
N LEU A 206 -13.46 1.91 -9.75
CA LEU A 206 -14.39 3.00 -9.50
C LEU A 206 -13.73 4.37 -9.59
N ALA A 207 -12.46 4.54 -9.22
CA ALA A 207 -11.74 5.79 -9.45
C ALA A 207 -11.64 6.08 -10.96
N ILE A 208 -11.26 5.08 -11.76
CA ILE A 208 -11.20 5.21 -13.22
C ILE A 208 -12.57 5.56 -13.80
N ALA A 209 -13.61 4.82 -13.41
CA ALA A 209 -14.96 5.03 -13.91
C ALA A 209 -15.53 6.39 -13.50
N SER A 210 -15.25 6.81 -12.26
CA SER A 210 -15.65 8.10 -11.69
C SER A 210 -15.04 9.25 -12.50
N ASN A 211 -13.73 9.22 -12.75
CA ASN A 211 -13.07 10.26 -13.53
C ASN A 211 -13.55 10.25 -14.99
N PHE A 212 -13.59 9.09 -15.64
CA PHE A 212 -14.03 8.98 -17.03
C PHE A 212 -15.47 9.48 -17.26
N LYS A 213 -16.36 9.28 -16.28
CA LYS A 213 -17.75 9.74 -16.34
C LYS A 213 -17.95 11.15 -15.78
N GLU A 214 -16.93 11.77 -15.20
CA GLU A 214 -17.03 13.05 -14.48
C GLU A 214 -18.10 13.03 -13.38
N MET A 215 -18.20 11.89 -12.67
CA MET A 215 -19.16 11.68 -11.59
C MET A 215 -18.41 11.24 -10.33
N PRO A 216 -18.44 12.02 -9.24
CA PRO A 216 -17.76 11.64 -8.00
C PRO A 216 -18.43 10.44 -7.33
N VAL A 217 -17.71 9.82 -6.40
CA VAL A 217 -18.30 8.87 -5.46
C VAL A 217 -18.64 9.57 -4.14
N ASP A 218 -19.39 8.90 -3.28
CA ASP A 218 -19.63 9.39 -1.92
C ASP A 218 -18.28 9.53 -1.16
N PRO A 219 -17.92 10.74 -0.67
CA PRO A 219 -16.70 10.92 0.10
C PRO A 219 -16.69 10.09 1.38
N LYS A 220 -17.84 9.73 1.96
CA LYS A 220 -17.95 8.90 3.17
C LYS A 220 -18.06 7.41 2.88
N ALA A 221 -17.90 7.00 1.61
CA ALA A 221 -17.84 5.60 1.23
C ALA A 221 -16.41 5.07 1.05
N ILE A 222 -16.22 3.80 1.42
CA ILE A 222 -15.06 2.99 1.02
C ILE A 222 -15.45 1.87 0.07
N PHE A 223 -14.51 1.43 -0.75
CA PHE A 223 -14.74 0.40 -1.78
C PHE A 223 -13.76 -0.76 -1.62
N LEU A 224 -14.32 -1.97 -1.52
CA LEU A 224 -13.58 -3.20 -1.29
C LEU A 224 -14.09 -4.30 -2.23
N GLY A 225 -13.17 -4.98 -2.90
CA GLY A 225 -13.53 -6.07 -3.81
C GLY A 225 -12.40 -6.42 -4.77
N GLU A 226 -12.21 -7.70 -5.01
CA GLU A 226 -11.37 -8.19 -6.12
C GLU A 226 -12.21 -8.18 -7.41
N VAL A 227 -11.62 -7.71 -8.51
CA VAL A 227 -12.30 -7.67 -9.81
C VAL A 227 -11.86 -8.85 -10.66
N GLY A 228 -12.79 -9.73 -10.99
CA GLY A 228 -12.54 -10.85 -11.90
C GLY A 228 -12.66 -10.46 -13.38
N LEU A 229 -12.07 -11.28 -14.25
CA LEU A 229 -12.08 -11.06 -15.71
C LEU A 229 -13.48 -11.17 -16.35
N SER A 230 -14.42 -11.84 -15.69
CA SER A 230 -15.83 -11.86 -16.09
C SER A 230 -16.57 -10.59 -15.69
N GLY A 231 -15.95 -9.71 -14.90
CA GLY A 231 -16.56 -8.52 -14.32
C GLY A 231 -17.30 -8.80 -13.01
N GLU A 232 -17.11 -9.98 -12.41
CA GLU A 232 -17.64 -10.28 -11.07
C GLU A 232 -16.80 -9.60 -9.99
N VAL A 233 -17.45 -9.22 -8.88
CA VAL A 233 -16.78 -8.71 -7.69
C VAL A 233 -16.66 -9.83 -6.67
N ARG A 234 -15.42 -10.22 -6.36
CA ARG A 234 -15.09 -11.39 -5.55
C ARG A 234 -14.79 -10.98 -4.11
N GLY A 235 -15.00 -11.93 -3.20
CA GLY A 235 -14.90 -11.70 -1.76
C GLY A 235 -13.48 -11.37 -1.30
N CYS A 236 -13.37 -10.53 -0.28
CA CYS A 236 -12.10 -10.12 0.32
C CYS A 236 -11.95 -10.71 1.73
N SER A 237 -10.70 -10.93 2.14
CA SER A 237 -10.36 -11.37 3.49
C SER A 237 -10.45 -10.21 4.50
N GLN A 238 -10.67 -10.54 5.77
CA GLN A 238 -10.63 -9.61 6.90
C GLN A 238 -11.56 -8.39 6.73
N ILE A 239 -12.73 -8.61 6.12
CA ILE A 239 -13.69 -7.53 5.84
C ILE A 239 -14.14 -6.83 7.13
N ASP A 240 -14.28 -7.57 8.22
CA ASP A 240 -14.69 -7.06 9.52
C ASP A 240 -13.70 -6.01 10.06
N LYS A 241 -12.39 -6.28 9.95
CA LYS A 241 -11.33 -5.36 10.38
C LYS A 241 -11.31 -4.10 9.53
N ARG A 242 -11.40 -4.26 8.21
CA ARG A 242 -11.42 -3.15 7.24
C ARG A 242 -12.61 -2.21 7.51
N LEU A 243 -13.80 -2.77 7.71
CA LEU A 243 -15.02 -2.02 7.97
C LEU A 243 -15.00 -1.32 9.35
N LYS A 244 -14.50 -1.98 10.39
CA LYS A 244 -14.34 -1.37 11.72
C LYS A 244 -13.37 -0.19 11.70
N GLU A 245 -12.27 -0.30 10.97
CA GLU A 245 -11.32 0.81 10.84
C GLU A 245 -11.92 1.97 10.05
N ALA A 246 -12.66 1.68 8.98
CA ALA A 246 -13.39 2.71 8.25
C ALA A 246 -14.41 3.44 9.15
N ALA A 247 -15.18 2.69 9.93
CA ALA A 247 -16.11 3.26 10.90
C ALA A 247 -15.39 4.13 11.96
N ARG A 248 -14.24 3.66 12.48
CA ARG A 248 -13.41 4.41 13.44
C ARG A 248 -12.95 5.75 12.88
N LEU A 249 -12.68 5.81 11.58
CA LEU A 249 -12.24 7.01 10.86
C LEU A 249 -13.40 7.87 10.34
N GLY A 250 -14.64 7.52 10.67
CA GLY A 250 -15.83 8.32 10.35
C GLY A 250 -16.34 8.15 8.92
N PHE A 251 -16.06 7.02 8.27
CA PHE A 251 -16.80 6.57 7.08
C PHE A 251 -18.10 5.91 7.53
N ASP A 252 -19.19 6.18 6.81
CA ASP A 252 -20.53 5.68 7.15
C ASP A 252 -21.07 4.67 6.13
N MET A 253 -20.41 4.51 4.98
CA MET A 253 -20.79 3.56 3.93
C MET A 253 -19.60 2.73 3.42
N ALA A 254 -19.87 1.48 3.03
CA ALA A 254 -18.93 0.65 2.30
C ALA A 254 -19.60 -0.10 1.15
N LEU A 255 -19.00 -0.08 -0.03
CA LEU A 255 -19.34 -0.99 -1.11
C LEU A 255 -18.46 -2.24 -1.01
N ILE A 256 -19.08 -3.40 -0.82
CA ILE A 256 -18.38 -4.67 -0.58
C ILE A 256 -18.90 -5.77 -1.49
N PRO A 257 -18.16 -6.88 -1.66
CA PRO A 257 -18.62 -8.01 -2.44
C PRO A 257 -19.87 -8.63 -1.80
N GLY A 258 -20.85 -9.05 -2.60
CA GLY A 258 -22.08 -9.70 -2.11
C GLY A 258 -21.80 -10.89 -1.21
N LYS A 259 -20.73 -11.64 -1.49
CA LYS A 259 -20.26 -12.77 -0.65
C LYS A 259 -19.79 -12.38 0.75
N ASN A 260 -19.35 -11.13 0.95
CA ASN A 260 -18.97 -10.61 2.26
C ASN A 260 -20.16 -10.03 3.04
N VAL A 261 -21.35 -9.91 2.42
CA VAL A 261 -22.59 -9.49 3.10
C VAL A 261 -23.07 -10.63 4.00
N GLY A 262 -22.49 -10.73 5.19
CA GLY A 262 -22.69 -11.85 6.11
C GLY A 262 -22.31 -11.51 7.56
N ARG A 263 -22.06 -12.54 8.38
CA ARG A 263 -21.68 -12.38 9.80
C ARG A 263 -20.47 -11.47 9.99
N ASP A 264 -19.53 -11.48 9.05
CA ASP A 264 -18.26 -10.76 9.13
C ASP A 264 -18.44 -9.24 8.94
N ALA A 265 -19.45 -8.78 8.20
CA ALA A 265 -19.74 -7.35 8.06
C ALA A 265 -20.64 -6.80 9.18
N LYS A 266 -21.43 -7.68 9.83
CA LYS A 266 -22.37 -7.30 10.89
C LYS A 266 -21.63 -6.88 12.16
N GLY A 267 -21.96 -5.70 12.70
CA GLY A 267 -21.34 -5.15 13.92
C GLY A 267 -20.08 -4.32 13.67
N SER A 268 -19.81 -3.95 12.41
CA SER A 268 -18.70 -3.05 12.04
C SER A 268 -18.96 -1.58 12.35
N GLY A 269 -20.23 -1.19 12.57
CA GLY A 269 -20.60 0.19 12.85
C GLY A 269 -20.73 1.09 11.62
N ILE A 270 -20.62 0.51 10.42
CA ILE A 270 -20.74 1.19 9.12
C ILE A 270 -21.86 0.55 8.29
N ALA A 271 -22.59 1.34 7.50
CA ALA A 271 -23.53 0.79 6.52
C ALA A 271 -22.77 0.15 5.37
N PHE A 272 -23.34 -0.87 4.74
CA PHE A 272 -22.69 -1.50 3.59
C PHE A 272 -23.68 -1.96 2.54
N LEU A 273 -23.22 -1.92 1.28
CA LEU A 273 -23.97 -2.35 0.10
C LEU A 273 -23.18 -3.44 -0.62
N GLY A 274 -23.83 -4.59 -0.77
CA GLY A 274 -23.30 -5.72 -1.52
C GLY A 274 -23.41 -5.51 -3.02
N VAL A 275 -22.36 -5.89 -3.75
CA VAL A 275 -22.34 -5.96 -5.22
C VAL A 275 -21.73 -7.28 -5.68
N ASP A 276 -22.29 -7.85 -6.75
CA ASP A 276 -21.79 -9.08 -7.35
C ASP A 276 -21.04 -8.83 -8.66
N GLY A 277 -21.18 -7.64 -9.24
CA GLY A 277 -20.55 -7.27 -10.50
C GLY A 277 -20.09 -5.82 -10.60
N LEU A 278 -19.08 -5.58 -11.44
CA LEU A 278 -18.45 -4.28 -11.60
C LEU A 278 -19.39 -3.25 -12.23
N ARG A 279 -20.26 -3.67 -13.16
CA ARG A 279 -21.27 -2.77 -13.74
C ARG A 279 -22.24 -2.25 -12.68
N GLU A 280 -22.78 -3.17 -11.88
CA GLU A 280 -23.64 -2.83 -10.74
C GLU A 280 -22.92 -1.90 -9.75
N ALA A 281 -21.64 -2.15 -9.47
CA ALA A 281 -20.85 -1.29 -8.60
C ALA A 281 -20.71 0.13 -9.15
N VAL A 282 -20.43 0.29 -10.45
CA VAL A 282 -20.35 1.60 -11.10
C VAL A 282 -21.70 2.31 -11.03
N ASP A 283 -22.80 1.63 -11.32
CA ASP A 283 -24.13 2.23 -11.33
C ASP A 283 -24.60 2.66 -9.93
N LYS A 284 -24.17 1.94 -8.88
CA LYS A 284 -24.56 2.23 -7.48
C LYS A 284 -23.66 3.23 -6.75
N SER A 285 -22.44 3.46 -7.22
CA SER A 285 -21.43 4.26 -6.49
C SER A 285 -21.22 5.66 -7.03
N LEU A 286 -21.51 5.91 -8.31
CA LEU A 286 -21.31 7.21 -8.93
C LEU A 286 -22.50 8.12 -8.65
N ILE A 287 -22.20 9.30 -8.11
CA ILE A 287 -23.18 10.33 -7.79
C ILE A 287 -23.27 11.30 -8.96
N SER A 288 -24.48 11.56 -9.44
CA SER A 288 -24.71 12.64 -10.41
C SER A 288 -24.36 13.99 -9.79
N PRO A 289 -23.55 14.83 -10.45
CA PRO A 289 -23.22 16.18 -9.95
C PRO A 289 -24.45 17.07 -9.73
N SER A 290 -25.57 16.70 -10.36
CA SER A 290 -26.90 17.27 -10.13
C SER A 290 -27.63 16.38 -9.12
N GLY A 291 -27.81 16.86 -7.89
CA GLY A 291 -28.67 16.22 -6.89
C GLY A 291 -30.15 16.33 -7.27
N VAL A 292 -30.56 15.64 -8.33
CA VAL A 292 -31.95 15.42 -8.75
C VAL A 292 -32.13 13.97 -9.16
#